data_AF-A0A0F9EPP1-F1
#
_entry.id   AF-A0A0F9EPP1-F1
#
_cell.length_a   1.000
_cell.length_b   1.000
_cell.length_c   1.000
_cell.angle_alpha   90.00
_cell.angle_beta   90.00
_cell.angle_gamma   90.00
#
_symmetry.space_group_name_H-M   'P 1'
#
loop_
_entity.id
_entity.type
_entity.pdbx_description
1 polymer ?
#
loop_
_entity_poly.entity_id
_entity_poly.type
_entity_poly.pdbx_seq_one_letter_code
_entity_poly.pdbx_strand_id
1 'polypeptide(L)'
;MKYGDLLGLKNVVGAGIGFKITEGRITQEKAVVVFVSRKLPPSAFINNGTKDQIIPRVYGHHGTDVIEIGYPRAFGYTDRIRPVEPGYSIGHHKITAGTLGAVVIDNFNGKFAILSNNHVLANSNQGSLGDPILQPGPADGGLVGIDTVARLDRFIPIDFGEEQEPTCPIAKGSVTVANAAAKFVQAEHRLV
;
A
#
# COMPACT_ATOMS: atom_id res chain seq x y z
N MET A 1 21.17 -19.74 -9.44
CA MET A 1 20.49 -19.02 -8.35
C MET A 1 18.99 -18.98 -8.64
N LYS A 2 18.16 -19.38 -7.68
CA LYS A 2 16.68 -19.28 -7.73
C LYS A 2 16.25 -17.97 -7.05
N TYR A 3 15.17 -17.33 -7.50
CA TYR A 3 14.75 -15.97 -7.06
C TYR A 3 14.78 -15.74 -5.53
N GLY A 4 14.55 -16.80 -4.73
CA GLY A 4 14.64 -16.76 -3.27
C GLY A 4 16.04 -16.54 -2.68
N ASP A 5 17.11 -16.75 -3.45
CA ASP A 5 18.50 -16.60 -2.98
C ASP A 5 18.83 -15.15 -2.60
N LEU A 6 18.20 -14.17 -3.27
CA LEU A 6 18.40 -12.75 -2.96
C LEU A 6 17.76 -12.33 -1.63
N LEU A 7 16.59 -12.89 -1.30
CA LEU A 7 15.90 -12.61 -0.04
C LEU A 7 16.59 -13.25 1.17
N GLY A 8 17.51 -14.20 0.94
CA GLY A 8 18.37 -14.76 1.98
C GLY A 8 19.55 -13.88 2.39
N LEU A 9 19.84 -12.81 1.62
CA LEU A 9 20.92 -11.88 1.95
C LEU A 9 20.48 -10.94 3.08
N LYS A 10 21.26 -10.86 4.16
CA LYS A 10 20.87 -10.18 5.42
C LYS A 10 20.46 -8.71 5.25
N ASN A 11 21.03 -8.02 4.27
CA ASN A 11 20.77 -6.60 4.01
C ASN A 11 19.62 -6.36 3.01
N VAL A 12 19.10 -7.42 2.39
CA VAL A 12 18.00 -7.33 1.42
C VAL A 12 16.67 -7.38 2.15
N VAL A 13 15.81 -6.41 1.85
CA VAL A 13 14.47 -6.26 2.44
C VAL A 13 13.35 -6.44 1.42
N GLY A 14 13.69 -6.64 0.15
CA GLY A 14 12.75 -6.92 -0.92
C GLY A 14 13.44 -7.11 -2.27
N ALA A 15 12.73 -7.73 -3.21
CA ALA A 15 13.20 -7.91 -4.58
C ALA A 15 12.03 -7.84 -5.56
N GLY A 16 12.24 -7.20 -6.72
CA GLY A 16 11.26 -7.05 -7.79
C GLY A 16 11.90 -7.06 -9.17
N ILE A 17 11.06 -6.91 -10.19
CA ILE A 17 11.49 -6.73 -11.58
C ILE A 17 11.08 -5.33 -12.00
N GLY A 18 11.99 -4.58 -12.61
CA GLY A 18 11.73 -3.23 -13.04
C GLY A 18 12.74 -2.73 -14.05
N PHE A 19 12.79 -1.41 -14.20
CA PHE A 19 13.79 -0.73 -15.01
C PHE A 19 14.84 -0.11 -14.10
N LYS A 20 16.09 -0.17 -14.54
CA LYS A 20 17.21 0.37 -13.79
C LYS A 20 17.14 1.88 -13.69
N ILE A 21 17.47 2.41 -12.52
CA ILE A 21 17.57 3.85 -12.25
C ILE A 21 19.05 4.24 -12.23
N THR A 22 19.42 5.21 -13.05
CA THR A 22 20.78 5.77 -13.07
C THR A 22 20.68 7.28 -12.94
N GLU A 23 21.38 7.86 -11.97
CA GLU A 23 21.36 9.31 -11.70
C GLU A 23 19.94 9.89 -11.55
N GLY A 24 19.06 9.13 -10.88
CA GLY A 24 17.66 9.51 -10.62
C GLY A 24 16.73 9.36 -11.84
N ARG A 25 17.22 8.84 -12.97
CA ARG A 25 16.41 8.63 -14.19
C ARG A 25 16.15 7.15 -14.43
N ILE A 26 14.90 6.82 -14.71
CA ILE A 26 14.49 5.48 -15.15
C ILE A 26 15.03 5.27 -16.57
N THR A 27 15.73 4.16 -16.77
CA THR A 27 16.28 3.76 -18.08
C THR A 27 15.35 2.75 -18.79
N GLN A 28 15.69 2.30 -20.00
CA GLN A 28 15.00 1.19 -20.66
C GLN A 28 15.63 -0.19 -20.35
N GLU A 29 16.67 -0.22 -19.52
CA GLU A 29 17.35 -1.47 -19.13
C GLU A 29 16.52 -2.21 -18.08
N LYS A 30 15.99 -3.39 -18.44
CA LYS A 30 15.31 -4.27 -17.47
C LYS A 30 16.32 -4.82 -16.48
N ALA A 31 15.98 -4.73 -15.19
CA ALA A 31 16.81 -5.18 -14.10
C ALA A 31 16.01 -5.92 -13.02
N VAL A 32 16.71 -6.78 -12.28
CA VAL A 32 16.24 -7.26 -10.98
C VAL A 32 16.50 -6.15 -9.96
N VAL A 33 15.43 -5.55 -9.46
CA VAL A 33 15.50 -4.47 -8.47
C VAL A 33 15.61 -5.09 -7.10
N VAL A 34 16.68 -4.79 -6.38
CA VAL A 34 16.97 -5.31 -5.04
C VAL A 34 16.90 -4.17 -4.04
N PHE A 35 15.95 -4.27 -3.12
CA PHE A 35 15.76 -3.29 -2.07
C PHE A 35 16.60 -3.66 -0.86
N VAL A 36 17.40 -2.71 -0.38
CA VAL A 36 18.28 -2.91 0.78
C VAL A 36 17.96 -1.95 1.91
N SER A 37 18.22 -2.40 3.14
CA SER A 37 18.09 -1.52 4.30
C SER A 37 19.10 -0.37 4.27
N ARG A 38 20.31 -0.63 3.78
CA ARG A 38 21.37 0.36 3.60
C ARG A 38 22.30 -0.02 2.45
N LYS A 39 22.75 0.92 1.64
CA LYS A 39 23.83 0.67 0.67
C LYS A 39 25.16 0.57 1.40
N LEU A 40 25.85 -0.54 1.16
CA LEU A 40 27.18 -0.80 1.69
C LEU A 40 28.17 -1.00 0.54
N PRO A 41 29.40 -0.46 0.63
CA PRO A 41 30.43 -0.72 -0.36
C PRO A 41 30.87 -2.20 -0.28
N PRO A 42 31.33 -2.81 -1.39
CA PRO A 42 31.82 -4.20 -1.39
C PRO A 42 32.88 -4.49 -0.31
N SER A 43 33.72 -3.50 0.02
CA SER A 43 34.74 -3.60 1.07
C SER A 43 34.17 -3.94 2.45
N ALA A 44 32.95 -3.47 2.77
CA ALA A 44 32.31 -3.78 4.04
C ALA A 44 32.03 -5.28 4.22
N PHE A 45 31.76 -5.99 3.12
CA PHE A 45 31.52 -7.44 3.13
C PHE A 45 32.82 -8.23 3.10
N ILE A 46 33.82 -7.74 2.34
CA ILE A 46 35.13 -8.36 2.22
C ILE A 46 35.85 -8.34 3.58
N ASN A 47 35.86 -7.19 4.25
CA ASN A 47 36.58 -7.00 5.51
C ASN A 47 35.97 -7.83 6.66
N ASN A 48 34.67 -8.11 6.60
CA ASN A 48 33.95 -8.90 7.61
C ASN A 48 33.87 -10.39 7.28
N GLY A 49 34.51 -10.85 6.19
CA GLY A 49 34.48 -12.26 5.78
C GLY A 49 33.14 -12.75 5.23
N THR A 50 32.21 -11.85 4.88
CA THR A 50 30.84 -12.17 4.43
C THR A 50 30.65 -11.85 2.94
N LYS A 51 31.58 -12.28 2.08
CA LYS A 51 31.53 -11.99 0.63
C LYS A 51 30.30 -12.56 -0.07
N ASP A 52 29.78 -13.66 0.46
CA ASP A 52 28.52 -14.30 0.06
C ASP A 52 27.29 -13.41 0.22
N GLN A 53 27.39 -12.34 1.04
CA GLN A 53 26.31 -11.38 1.26
C GLN A 53 26.26 -10.25 0.21
N ILE A 54 27.21 -10.22 -0.73
CA ILE A 54 27.24 -9.23 -1.81
C ILE A 54 26.17 -9.56 -2.86
N ILE A 55 25.32 -8.59 -3.17
CA ILE A 55 24.35 -8.71 -4.26
C ILE A 55 25.11 -8.83 -5.59
N PRO A 56 24.88 -9.89 -6.38
CA PRO A 56 25.56 -10.08 -7.66
C PRO A 56 25.13 -9.00 -8.65
N ARG A 57 26.05 -8.47 -9.46
CA ARG A 57 25.74 -7.43 -10.47
C ARG A 57 24.78 -7.91 -11.57
N VAL A 58 24.70 -9.22 -11.77
CA VAL A 58 23.87 -9.88 -12.77
C VAL A 58 23.14 -11.01 -12.07
N TYR A 59 21.84 -11.08 -12.30
CA TYR A 59 20.97 -12.12 -11.78
C TYR A 59 20.25 -12.80 -12.94
N GLY A 60 20.60 -14.07 -13.21
CA GLY A 60 20.17 -14.75 -14.43
C GLY A 60 20.75 -14.06 -15.67
N HIS A 61 19.88 -13.50 -16.52
CA HIS A 61 20.26 -12.76 -17.73
C HIS A 61 20.08 -11.24 -17.60
N HIS A 62 19.71 -10.75 -16.41
CA HIS A 62 19.40 -9.34 -16.18
C HIS A 62 20.41 -8.72 -15.21
N GLY A 63 20.73 -7.44 -15.42
CA GLY A 63 21.47 -6.67 -14.42
C GLY A 63 20.67 -6.52 -13.13
N THR A 64 21.36 -6.23 -12.03
CA THR A 64 20.69 -5.85 -10.78
C THR A 64 20.73 -4.33 -10.59
N ASP A 65 19.64 -3.77 -10.06
CA ASP A 65 19.61 -2.39 -9.57
C ASP A 65 19.40 -2.40 -8.05
N VAL A 66 20.29 -1.76 -7.30
CA VAL A 66 20.25 -1.77 -5.83
C VAL A 66 19.71 -0.44 -5.34
N ILE A 67 18.58 -0.47 -4.65
CA ILE A 67 17.89 0.70 -4.13
C ILE A 67 17.87 0.63 -2.61
N GLU A 68 18.34 1.68 -1.95
CA GLU A 68 18.26 1.81 -0.50
C GLU A 68 16.89 2.34 -0.10
N ILE A 69 16.19 1.63 0.79
CA ILE A 69 14.84 2.02 1.25
C ILE A 69 14.69 1.97 2.78
N GLY A 70 15.75 1.61 3.52
CA GLY A 70 15.61 1.35 4.96
C GLY A 70 14.85 0.05 5.25
N TYR A 71 14.36 -0.08 6.48
CA TYR A 71 13.43 -1.15 6.83
C TYR A 71 11.99 -0.70 6.56
N PRO A 72 11.22 -1.43 5.75
CA PRO A 72 9.79 -1.19 5.64
C PRO A 72 9.15 -1.27 7.03
N ARG A 73 8.46 -0.21 7.43
CA ARG A 73 7.70 -0.16 8.69
C ARG A 73 6.22 -0.14 8.36
N ALA A 74 5.49 -1.13 8.85
CA ALA A 74 4.04 -1.08 8.85
C ALA A 74 3.58 0.11 9.70
N PHE A 75 2.50 0.77 9.28
CA PHE A 75 1.95 1.95 9.96
C PHE A 75 2.95 3.10 10.16
N GLY A 76 3.94 3.22 9.25
CA GLY A 76 4.77 4.42 9.15
C GLY A 76 4.04 5.56 8.42
N TYR A 77 4.59 6.78 8.50
CA TYR A 77 4.11 7.96 7.75
C TYR A 77 2.69 8.43 8.13
N THR A 78 2.41 8.43 9.43
CA THR A 78 1.14 8.87 10.03
C THR A 78 1.19 10.34 10.48
N ASP A 79 2.36 10.97 10.46
CA ASP A 79 2.50 12.37 10.85
C ASP A 79 1.76 13.31 9.88
N ARG A 80 1.21 14.39 10.43
CA ARG A 80 0.62 15.46 9.63
C ARG A 80 1.72 16.22 8.89
N ILE A 81 1.68 16.21 7.55
CA ILE A 81 2.66 16.91 6.70
C ILE A 81 1.97 17.77 5.63
N ARG A 82 2.62 18.84 5.18
CA ARG A 82 2.15 19.70 4.08
C ARG A 82 3.35 20.16 3.23
N PRO A 83 3.32 20.01 1.89
CA PRO A 83 2.31 19.29 1.11
C PRO A 83 2.28 17.79 1.45
N VAL A 84 1.18 17.11 1.11
CA VAL A 84 1.08 15.66 1.33
C VAL A 84 1.86 14.92 0.25
N GLU A 85 2.67 13.95 0.66
CA GLU A 85 3.47 13.11 -0.24
C GLU A 85 2.84 11.71 -0.38
N PRO A 86 2.92 11.07 -1.57
CA PRO A 86 2.58 9.66 -1.72
C PRO A 86 3.32 8.78 -0.71
N GLY A 87 2.62 7.77 -0.17
CA GLY A 87 3.11 6.94 0.91
C GLY A 87 2.62 7.34 2.31
N TYR A 88 2.16 8.59 2.50
CA TYR A 88 1.60 9.03 3.78
C TYR A 88 0.17 8.55 4.01
N SER A 89 -0.18 8.44 5.29
CA SER A 89 -1.54 8.12 5.74
C SER A 89 -2.55 9.15 5.23
N ILE A 90 -3.60 8.69 4.57
CA ILE A 90 -4.78 9.46 4.22
C ILE A 90 -6.03 8.61 4.37
N GLY A 91 -7.21 9.22 4.36
CA GLY A 91 -8.44 8.44 4.23
C GLY A 91 -9.70 9.25 4.14
N HIS A 92 -10.75 8.61 3.62
CA HIS A 92 -12.11 9.06 3.76
C HIS A 92 -12.46 9.21 5.24
N HIS A 93 -13.17 10.28 5.62
CA HIS A 93 -13.39 10.60 7.04
C HIS A 93 -14.16 9.56 7.87
N LYS A 94 -14.80 8.58 7.20
CA LYS A 94 -15.57 7.48 7.84
C LYS A 94 -14.84 6.13 7.87
N ILE A 95 -13.57 6.07 7.45
CA ILE A 95 -12.77 4.84 7.51
C ILE A 95 -11.70 4.95 8.60
N THR A 96 -10.87 3.91 8.74
CA THR A 96 -9.69 3.94 9.62
C THR A 96 -8.59 4.81 9.01
N ALA A 97 -7.80 4.27 8.10
CA ALA A 97 -6.75 4.97 7.36
C ALA A 97 -6.34 4.11 6.16
N GLY A 98 -5.69 4.73 5.20
CA GLY A 98 -4.99 4.09 4.09
C GLY A 98 -3.83 4.95 3.65
N THR A 99 -3.34 4.75 2.43
CA THR A 99 -2.12 5.41 1.95
C THR A 99 -2.40 6.25 0.71
N LEU A 100 -1.82 7.43 0.62
CA LEU A 100 -1.81 8.19 -0.63
C LEU A 100 -1.00 7.44 -1.68
N GLY A 101 -1.63 7.03 -2.77
CA GLY A 101 -0.96 6.29 -3.84
C GLY A 101 -0.18 7.20 -4.78
N ALA A 102 -0.83 8.23 -5.32
CA ALA A 102 -0.20 9.14 -6.28
C ALA A 102 -0.89 10.51 -6.31
N VAL A 103 -0.14 11.52 -6.73
CA VAL A 103 -0.67 12.80 -7.22
C VAL A 103 -0.69 12.74 -8.74
N VAL A 104 -1.83 13.07 -9.35
CA VAL A 104 -2.03 12.99 -10.80
C VAL A 104 -2.65 14.27 -11.34
N ILE A 105 -2.58 14.44 -12.65
CA ILE A 105 -3.35 15.46 -13.37
C ILE A 105 -4.49 14.74 -14.07
N ASP A 106 -5.71 15.19 -13.81
CA ASP A 106 -6.91 14.66 -14.43
C ASP A 106 -6.99 15.09 -15.90
N ASN A 107 -6.97 14.12 -16.82
CA ASN A 107 -7.06 14.39 -18.26
C ASN A 107 -8.40 15.00 -18.70
N PHE A 108 -9.47 14.86 -17.91
CA PHE A 108 -10.79 15.39 -18.28
C PHE A 108 -10.91 16.90 -18.01
N ASN A 109 -10.25 17.41 -16.98
CA ASN A 109 -10.42 18.81 -16.54
C ASN A 109 -9.09 19.55 -16.22
N GLY A 110 -7.95 18.88 -16.34
CA GLY A 110 -6.62 19.43 -16.10
C GLY A 110 -6.27 19.69 -14.62
N LYS A 111 -7.11 19.27 -13.67
CA LYS A 111 -6.90 19.54 -12.24
C LYS A 111 -5.98 18.51 -11.59
N PHE A 112 -5.24 18.94 -10.57
CA PHE A 112 -4.56 18.00 -9.69
C PHE A 112 -5.58 17.17 -8.91
N ALA A 113 -5.32 15.87 -8.84
CA ALA A 113 -6.09 14.91 -8.05
C ALA A 113 -5.14 13.97 -7.30
N ILE A 114 -5.70 13.26 -6.32
CA ILE A 114 -5.01 12.20 -5.60
C ILE A 114 -5.65 10.84 -5.92
N LEU A 115 -4.84 9.79 -5.96
CA LEU A 115 -5.30 8.42 -6.17
C LEU A 115 -4.94 7.55 -4.96
N SER A 116 -5.85 6.65 -4.62
CA SER A 116 -5.63 5.52 -3.72
C SER A 116 -6.72 4.47 -4.00
N ASN A 117 -6.78 3.41 -3.20
CA ASN A 117 -7.82 2.40 -3.32
C ASN A 117 -9.21 2.97 -3.00
N ASN A 118 -10.23 2.36 -3.58
CA ASN A 118 -11.63 2.70 -3.29
C ASN A 118 -11.94 2.63 -1.79
N HIS A 119 -11.55 1.55 -1.09
CA HIS A 119 -11.79 1.46 0.35
C HIS A 119 -11.11 2.58 1.16
N VAL A 120 -10.06 3.21 0.62
CA VAL A 120 -9.38 4.34 1.26
C VAL A 120 -10.12 5.66 1.03
N LEU A 121 -10.52 5.96 -0.20
CA LEU A 121 -11.09 7.27 -0.56
C LEU A 121 -12.61 7.32 -0.67
N ALA A 122 -13.24 6.17 -0.90
CA ALA A 122 -14.66 6.04 -1.20
C ALA A 122 -15.39 5.07 -0.24
N ASN A 123 -14.77 4.74 0.90
CA ASN A 123 -15.38 3.93 1.96
C ASN A 123 -16.06 2.65 1.41
N SER A 124 -15.36 1.89 0.58
CA SER A 124 -15.86 0.63 0.01
C SER A 124 -17.21 0.81 -0.69
N ASN A 125 -17.28 1.79 -1.59
CA ASN A 125 -18.47 2.26 -2.32
C ASN A 125 -19.51 3.06 -1.52
N GLN A 126 -19.33 3.25 -0.21
CA GLN A 126 -20.30 3.98 0.62
C GLN A 126 -20.02 5.49 0.73
N GLY A 127 -18.94 5.98 0.11
CA GLY A 127 -18.60 7.41 0.05
C GLY A 127 -19.46 8.17 -0.95
N SER A 128 -19.75 9.43 -0.64
CA SER A 128 -20.44 10.37 -1.53
C SER A 128 -19.46 11.34 -2.16
N LEU A 129 -19.75 11.77 -3.40
CA LEU A 129 -18.94 12.80 -4.05
C LEU A 129 -18.94 14.08 -3.20
N GLY A 130 -17.76 14.69 -3.05
CA GLY A 130 -17.56 15.83 -2.17
C GLY A 130 -17.15 15.48 -0.74
N ASP A 131 -17.20 14.20 -0.34
CA ASP A 131 -16.81 13.79 1.01
C ASP A 131 -15.34 14.13 1.30
N PRO A 132 -15.02 14.58 2.53
CA PRO A 132 -13.67 15.03 2.88
C PRO A 132 -12.69 13.85 2.97
N ILE A 133 -11.50 14.08 2.39
CA ILE A 133 -10.34 13.20 2.53
C ILE A 133 -9.32 13.88 3.44
N LEU A 134 -8.89 13.15 4.48
CA LEU A 134 -8.05 13.68 5.55
C LEU A 134 -6.59 13.26 5.39
N GLN A 135 -5.65 14.12 5.79
CA GLN A 135 -4.25 13.79 6.05
C GLN A 135 -3.81 14.41 7.39
N PRO A 136 -3.45 13.57 8.38
CA PRO A 136 -3.41 12.10 8.33
C PRO A 136 -4.81 11.46 8.25
N GLY A 137 -4.89 10.15 8.02
CA GLY A 137 -6.17 9.42 8.03
C GLY A 137 -6.87 9.48 9.41
N PRO A 138 -8.19 9.21 9.50
CA PRO A 138 -8.94 9.32 10.75
C PRO A 138 -8.33 8.57 11.94
N ALA A 139 -7.91 7.32 11.75
CA ALA A 139 -7.29 6.49 12.78
C ALA A 139 -5.91 7.02 13.24
N ASP A 140 -5.28 7.86 12.42
CA ASP A 140 -3.99 8.49 12.68
C ASP A 140 -4.16 9.95 13.18
N GLY A 141 -5.37 10.35 13.56
CA GLY A 141 -5.67 11.62 14.23
C GLY A 141 -6.18 12.74 13.31
N GLY A 142 -6.50 12.45 12.05
CA GLY A 142 -7.02 13.44 11.12
C GLY A 142 -8.41 13.96 11.50
N LEU A 143 -8.60 15.28 11.44
CA LEU A 143 -9.87 15.96 11.74
C LEU A 143 -10.47 16.65 10.51
N VAL A 144 -11.78 16.48 10.31
CA VAL A 144 -12.52 17.17 9.26
C VAL A 144 -12.39 18.69 9.44
N GLY A 145 -12.04 19.39 8.36
CA GLY A 145 -11.84 20.84 8.35
C GLY A 145 -10.37 21.22 8.40
N ILE A 146 -9.65 20.84 9.47
CA ILE A 146 -8.23 21.18 9.67
C ILE A 146 -7.32 20.31 8.80
N ASP A 147 -7.69 19.04 8.65
CA ASP A 147 -6.88 18.03 7.96
C ASP A 147 -7.45 17.61 6.61
N THR A 148 -8.52 18.27 6.16
CA THR A 148 -9.08 18.04 4.83
C THR A 148 -8.09 18.50 3.77
N VAL A 149 -7.56 17.56 2.98
CA VAL A 149 -6.59 17.84 1.90
C VAL A 149 -7.19 17.66 0.51
N ALA A 150 -8.31 16.93 0.40
CA ALA A 150 -9.04 16.76 -0.84
C ALA A 150 -10.52 16.44 -0.57
N ARG A 151 -11.31 16.35 -1.63
CA ARG A 151 -12.68 15.84 -1.62
C ARG A 151 -12.83 14.74 -2.64
N LEU A 152 -13.63 13.72 -2.34
CA LEU A 152 -13.88 12.60 -3.23
C LEU A 152 -14.52 13.10 -4.54
N ASP A 153 -13.79 12.98 -5.65
CA ASP A 153 -14.25 13.43 -6.98
C ASP A 153 -15.00 12.33 -7.74
N ARG A 154 -14.43 11.13 -7.77
CA ARG A 154 -15.01 9.94 -8.42
C ARG A 154 -14.30 8.67 -7.97
N PHE A 155 -14.97 7.54 -8.11
CA PHE A 155 -14.39 6.22 -7.87
C PHE A 155 -15.00 5.17 -8.79
N ILE A 156 -14.25 4.09 -9.05
CA ILE A 156 -14.79 2.89 -9.67
C ILE A 156 -15.39 2.02 -8.56
N PRO A 157 -16.68 1.66 -8.62
CA PRO A 157 -17.28 0.78 -7.64
C PRO A 157 -16.57 -0.58 -7.61
N ILE A 158 -16.28 -1.06 -6.41
CA ILE A 158 -15.85 -2.43 -6.19
C ILE A 158 -17.05 -3.34 -6.46
N ASP A 159 -16.90 -4.31 -7.34
CA ASP A 159 -17.82 -5.43 -7.45
C ASP A 159 -17.42 -6.46 -6.39
N PHE A 160 -18.24 -6.61 -5.35
CA PHE A 160 -18.02 -7.60 -4.29
C PHE A 160 -18.52 -9.00 -4.68
N GLY A 161 -19.09 -9.15 -5.88
CA GLY A 161 -19.82 -10.34 -6.31
C GLY A 161 -21.20 -10.44 -5.64
N GLU A 162 -22.02 -11.38 -6.10
CA GLU A 162 -23.18 -11.82 -5.34
C GLU A 162 -22.67 -12.62 -4.13
N GLU A 163 -23.02 -12.16 -2.92
CA GLU A 163 -23.01 -13.02 -1.73
C GLU A 163 -23.89 -14.23 -2.06
N GLN A 164 -23.28 -15.37 -2.41
CA GLN A 164 -24.03 -16.61 -2.52
C GLN A 164 -24.56 -16.90 -1.13
N GLU A 165 -25.87 -16.69 -0.94
CA GLU A 165 -26.52 -17.19 0.26
C GLU A 165 -26.15 -18.68 0.40
N PRO A 166 -25.67 -19.11 1.58
CA PRO A 166 -25.27 -20.48 1.76
C PRO A 166 -26.41 -21.40 1.33
N THR A 167 -26.20 -22.21 0.29
CA THR A 167 -27.25 -23.08 -0.27
C THR A 167 -27.61 -24.23 0.68
N CYS A 168 -26.79 -24.45 1.72
CA CYS A 168 -27.01 -25.44 2.76
C CYS A 168 -27.95 -24.90 3.88
N PRO A 169 -29.08 -25.58 4.17
CA PRO A 169 -30.02 -25.17 5.22
C PRO A 169 -29.39 -25.02 6.62
N ILE A 170 -28.39 -25.84 6.93
CA ILE A 170 -27.68 -25.81 8.23
C ILE A 170 -26.82 -24.55 8.33
N ALA A 171 -26.18 -24.15 7.23
CA ALA A 171 -25.39 -22.92 7.17
C ALA A 171 -26.31 -21.68 7.28
N LYS A 172 -27.46 -21.65 6.61
CA LYS A 172 -28.46 -20.56 6.77
C LYS A 172 -28.95 -20.44 8.22
N GLY A 173 -29.24 -21.55 8.88
CA GLY A 173 -29.67 -21.58 10.28
C GLY A 173 -28.59 -21.03 11.22
N SER A 174 -27.34 -21.44 10.99
CA SER A 174 -26.18 -20.99 11.80
C SER A 174 -25.91 -19.49 11.63
N VAL A 175 -25.95 -18.98 10.39
CA VAL A 175 -25.81 -17.55 10.08
C VAL A 175 -26.94 -16.74 10.71
N THR A 176 -28.17 -17.24 10.69
CA THR A 176 -29.33 -16.56 11.30
C THR A 176 -29.17 -16.44 12.82
N VAL A 177 -28.79 -17.51 13.51
CA VAL A 177 -28.57 -17.50 14.96
C VAL A 177 -27.40 -16.59 15.33
N ALA A 178 -26.30 -16.68 14.61
CA ALA A 178 -25.12 -15.87 14.87
C ALA A 178 -25.37 -14.38 14.61
N ASN A 179 -26.11 -14.02 13.56
CA ASN A 179 -26.52 -12.63 13.30
C ASN A 179 -27.54 -12.11 14.34
N ALA A 180 -28.43 -12.97 14.85
CA ALA A 180 -29.34 -12.61 15.94
C ALA A 180 -28.58 -12.34 17.24
N ALA A 181 -27.60 -13.18 17.57
CA ALA A 181 -26.71 -12.98 18.71
C ALA A 181 -25.85 -11.71 18.55
N ALA A 182 -25.33 -11.44 17.36
CA ALA A 182 -24.57 -10.23 17.04
C ALA A 182 -25.40 -8.95 17.25
N LYS A 183 -26.68 -8.95 16.84
CA LYS A 183 -27.62 -7.86 17.12
C LYS A 183 -27.89 -7.67 18.61
N PHE A 184 -27.96 -8.76 19.37
CA PHE A 184 -28.18 -8.71 20.82
C PHE A 184 -27.00 -8.05 21.55
N VAL A 185 -25.78 -8.20 21.03
CA VAL A 185 -24.56 -7.59 21.59
C VAL A 185 -24.15 -6.28 20.91
N GLN A 186 -25.03 -5.70 20.07
CA GLN A 186 -24.78 -4.46 19.30
C GLN A 186 -23.50 -4.49 18.43
N ALA A 187 -23.10 -5.66 17.94
CA ALA A 187 -22.00 -5.75 16.98
C ALA A 187 -22.50 -5.34 15.58
N GLU A 188 -21.78 -4.43 14.91
CA GLU A 188 -22.15 -3.93 13.57
C GLU A 188 -21.87 -4.92 12.42
N HIS A 189 -21.43 -6.14 12.73
CA HIS A 189 -21.00 -7.11 11.74
C HIS A 189 -22.12 -8.09 11.40
N ARG A 190 -22.32 -8.34 10.11
CA ARG A 190 -23.23 -9.36 9.59
C ARG A 190 -22.41 -10.49 9.00
N LEU A 191 -22.66 -11.70 9.47
CA LEU A 191 -22.14 -12.93 8.88
C LEU A 191 -22.95 -13.28 7.62
N VAL A 192 -22.22 -13.72 6.60
CA VAL A 192 -22.73 -14.18 5.30
C VAL A 192 -22.55 -15.69 5.22
#